data_AF-N0DKF3-F1
#
_entry.id   AF-N0DKF3-F1
#
_cell.length_a   1.000
_cell.length_b   1.000
_cell.length_c   1.000
_cell.angle_alpha   90.00
_cell.angle_beta   90.00
_cell.angle_gamma   90.00
#
_symmetry.space_group_name_H-M   'P 1'
#
loop_
_entity.id
_entity.type
_entity.pdbx_description
1 polymer ?
#
loop_
_entity_poly.entity_id
_entity_poly.type
_entity_poly.pdbx_seq_one_letter_code
_entity_poly.pdbx_strand_id
1 'polypeptide(L)' 'MEPLADRLATAAARGRAEEVRALLAAGAQPNAPNRLGRSPIQ' A
#
# COMPACT_ATOMS: atom_id res chain seq x y z
N MET A 1 -11.93 -4.01 -8.90
CA MET A 1 -11.16 -2.92 -8.27
C MET A 1 -10.17 -3.54 -7.31
N GLU A 2 -8.87 -3.36 -7.52
CA GLU A 2 -7.86 -3.78 -6.53
C GLU A 2 -7.93 -2.87 -5.30
N PRO A 3 -7.90 -3.41 -4.07
CA PRO A 3 -7.97 -2.61 -2.86
C PRO A 3 -6.71 -1.74 -2.71
N LEU A 4 -6.89 -0.54 -2.14
CA LEU A 4 -5.81 0.43 -1.86
C LEU A 4 -4.65 -0.20 -1.07
N ALA A 5 -4.93 -1.12 -0.15
CA ALA A 5 -3.93 -1.85 0.63
C ALA A 5 -3.00 -2.71 -0.25
N ASP A 6 -3.50 -3.28 -1.35
CA ASP A 6 -2.70 -4.11 -2.24
C ASP A 6 -1.75 -3.30 -3.10
N ARG A 7 -2.26 -2.18 -3.63
CA ARG A 7 -1.46 -1.19 -4.35
C ARG A 7 -0.39 -0.60 -3.44
N LEU A 8 -0.74 -0.30 -2.18
CA LEU A 8 0.17 0.25 -1.20
C LEU A 8 1.29 -0.73 -0.84
N ALA A 9 0.94 -1.99 -0.57
CA ALA A 9 1.93 -3.04 -0.30
C ALA A 9 2.88 -3.25 -1.49
N THR A 10 2.36 -3.24 -2.72
CA THR A 10 3.19 -3.37 -3.93
C THR A 10 4.11 -2.17 -4.14
N ALA A 11 3.61 -0.95 -3.94
CA ALA A 11 4.41 0.27 -4.09
C ALA A 11 5.54 0.34 -3.03
N ALA A 12 5.23 -0.02 -1.78
CA ALA A 12 6.20 -0.10 -0.70
C ALA A 12 7.28 -1.15 -0.98
N ALA A 13 6.89 -2.37 -1.37
CA ALA A 13 7.83 -3.45 -1.69
C ALA A 13 8.76 -3.11 -2.89
N ARG A 14 8.34 -2.20 -3.77
CA ARG A 14 9.11 -1.73 -4.93
C ARG A 14 9.88 -0.43 -4.68
N GLY A 15 9.81 0.15 -3.48
CA GLY A 15 10.48 1.40 -3.14
C GLY A 15 9.93 2.64 -3.88
N ARG A 16 8.68 2.60 -4.36
CA ARG A 16 8.06 3.70 -5.12
C ARG A 16 7.50 4.77 -4.19
N ALA A 17 8.37 5.61 -3.64
CA ALA A 17 8.01 6.60 -2.63
C ALA A 17 6.85 7.53 -3.04
N GLU A 18 6.84 8.04 -4.27
CA GLU A 18 5.78 8.93 -4.77
C GLU A 18 4.42 8.22 -4.86
N GLU A 19 4.42 6.96 -5.29
CA GLU A 19 3.21 6.14 -5.39
C GLU A 19 2.67 5.80 -4.00
N VAL A 20 3.55 5.52 -3.03
CA VAL A 20 3.19 5.35 -1.62
C VAL A 20 2.52 6.62 -1.06
N ARG A 21 3.11 7.80 -1.29
CA ARG A 21 2.53 9.08 -0.85
C ARG A 21 1.14 9.32 -1.44
N ALA A 22 0.97 9.10 -2.75
CA ALA A 22 -0.31 9.28 -3.42
C ALA A 22 -1.39 8.34 -2.87
N LEU A 23 -1.05 7.08 -2.61
CA LEU A 23 -1.99 6.09 -2.05
C LEU A 23 -2.38 6.42 -0.61
N LEU A 24 -1.42 6.86 0.21
CA LEU A 24 -1.71 7.34 1.56
C LEU A 24 -2.64 8.55 1.56
N ALA A 25 -2.39 9.52 0.67
CA ALA A 25 -3.26 10.68 0.50
C ALA A 25 -4.68 10.31 0.02
N ALA A 26 -4.80 9.23 -0.75
CA ALA A 26 -6.08 8.66 -1.17
C ALA A 26 -6.80 7.84 -0.06
N GLY A 27 -6.24 7.78 1.15
CA GLY A 27 -6.83 7.08 2.30
C GLY A 27 -6.44 5.60 2.43
N ALA A 28 -5.39 5.16 1.73
CA ALA A 28 -4.84 3.83 1.96
C ALA A 28 -4.30 3.71 3.39
N GLN A 29 -4.77 2.68 4.11
CA GLN A 29 -4.32 2.40 5.47
C GLN A 29 -2.92 1.76 5.44
N PRO A 30 -1.88 2.38 6.03
CA PRO A 30 -0.51 1.88 5.98
C PRO A 30 -0.30 0.56 6.73
N ASN A 31 -1.20 0.25 7.67
CA ASN A 31 -1.17 -0.96 8.47
C ASN A 31 -2.21 -2.00 8.03
N ALA A 32 -3.04 -1.69 7.03
CA ALA A 32 -4.04 -2.65 6.58
C ALA A 32 -3.34 -3.80 5.82
N PRO A 33 -3.63 -5.06 6.16
CA PRO A 33 -3.15 -6.18 5.38
C PRO A 33 -3.77 -6.13 3.99
N ASN A 34 -2.95 -6.38 2.97
CA ASN A 34 -3.43 -6.62 1.63
C ASN A 34 -4.11 -8.00 1.50
N ARG A 35 -4.54 -8.37 0.30
CA ARG A 35 -5.24 -9.65 0.06
C ARG A 35 -4.39 -10.89 0.39
N LEU A 36 -3.08 -10.72 0.52
CA LEU A 36 -2.10 -11.76 0.85
C LEU A 36 -1.73 -11.77 2.34
N GLY A 37 -2.39 -10.95 3.17
CA GLY A 37 -2.07 -10.80 4.59
C GLY A 37 -0.82 -9.98 4.87
N ARG A 38 -0.27 -9.26 3.89
CA ARG A 38 0.96 -8.46 4.03
C ARG A 38 0.62 -7.00 4.32
N SER A 39 1.25 -6.43 5.33
CA SER A 39 1.26 -4.98 5.54
C SER A 39 2.34 -4.31 4.67
N PRO A 40 2.09 -3.09 4.17
CA PRO A 40 3.10 -2.27 3.48
C PRO A 40 4.36 -1.99 4.31
N ILE A 41 4.22 -1.91 5.63
CA ILE A 41 5.31 -1.85 6.59
C ILE A 41 5.54 -3.27 7.13
N GLN A 42 6.71 -3.85 6.87
CA GLN A 42 7.20 -5.08 7.50
C GLN A 42 8.40 -4.74 8.40
#